data_AF-J3N0Z7-F1
#
_entry.id   AF-J3N0Z7-F1
#
_cell.length_a   1.000
_cell.length_b   1.000
_cell.length_c   1.000
_cell.angle_alpha   90.00
_cell.angle_beta   90.00
_cell.angle_gamma   90.00
#
_symmetry.space_group_name_H-M   'P 1'
#
loop_
_entity.id
_entity.type
_entity.pdbx_description
1 polymer ?
#
loop_
_entity_poly.entity_id
_entity_poly.type
_entity_poly.pdbx_seq_one_letter_code
_entity_poly.pdbx_strand_id
1 'polypeptide(L)'
;MASVSPAIGDAAACTTASRPLTSIYRYERLGALGRGACAVVYKARDRCTGEAVAVKCFCPPGGGGGRQEDALAFARERHCLEACRGHPSVVQLRDVAVDPNCSWDK
;
A
#
# COMPACT_ATOMS: atom_id res chain seq x y z
N MET A 1 24.51 40.93 -24.90
CA MET A 1 24.23 39.49 -24.68
C MET A 1 23.54 39.35 -23.32
N ALA A 2 22.20 39.33 -23.30
CA ALA A 2 21.45 39.17 -22.07
C ALA A 2 21.28 37.67 -21.79
N SER A 3 21.88 37.21 -20.70
CA SER A 3 21.75 35.85 -20.16
C SER A 3 20.33 35.67 -19.62
N VAL A 4 19.54 34.80 -20.23
CA VAL A 4 18.22 34.42 -19.71
C VAL A 4 18.39 33.14 -18.91
N SER A 5 18.30 33.23 -17.59
CA SER A 5 18.24 32.07 -16.70
C SER A 5 16.92 31.31 -16.92
N PRO A 6 16.90 29.97 -16.87
CA PRO A 6 15.63 29.26 -16.86
C PRO A 6 14.97 29.42 -15.48
N ALA A 7 13.74 29.91 -15.50
CA ALA A 7 12.86 29.85 -14.35
C ALA A 7 12.55 28.38 -14.05
N ILE A 8 13.08 27.89 -12.93
CA ILE A 8 12.58 26.69 -12.28
C ILE A 8 11.11 26.95 -11.91
N GLY A 9 10.20 26.43 -12.72
CA GLY A 9 8.78 26.44 -12.41
C GLY A 9 8.54 25.65 -11.12
N ASP A 10 7.79 26.26 -10.21
CA ASP A 10 7.31 25.63 -8.97
C ASP A 10 6.76 24.24 -9.30
N ALA A 11 7.51 23.20 -8.92
CA ALA A 11 6.96 21.88 -8.77
C ALA A 11 5.95 22.00 -7.64
N ALA A 12 4.68 22.20 -8.02
CA ALA A 12 3.56 22.11 -7.11
C ALA A 12 3.80 20.87 -6.26
N ALA A 13 4.13 21.09 -4.99
CA ALA A 13 4.15 20.06 -3.98
C ALA A 13 2.70 19.58 -3.91
N CYS A 14 2.36 18.63 -4.79
CA CYS A 14 1.18 17.82 -4.67
C CYS A 14 1.47 17.00 -3.43
N THR A 15 1.13 17.57 -2.28
CA THR A 15 0.92 16.87 -1.03
C THR A 15 -0.20 15.90 -1.36
N THR A 16 0.18 14.78 -1.96
CA THR A 16 -0.71 13.67 -2.30
C THR A 16 -1.31 13.30 -0.97
N ALA A 17 -2.59 13.59 -0.79
CA ALA A 17 -3.28 13.37 0.47
C ALA A 17 -3.22 11.87 0.74
N SER A 18 -2.24 11.48 1.56
CA SER A 18 -2.01 10.09 1.92
C SER A 18 -3.25 9.63 2.66
N ARG A 19 -4.04 8.74 2.04
CA ARG A 19 -5.14 8.05 2.71
C ARG A 19 -4.78 7.65 4.14
N PRO A 20 -5.65 7.92 5.12
CA PRO A 20 -5.39 7.57 6.51
C PRO A 20 -5.23 6.05 6.66
N LEU A 21 -4.44 5.65 7.64
CA LEU A 21 -4.27 4.24 7.98
C LEU A 21 -5.49 3.75 8.76
N THR A 22 -6.04 2.62 8.37
CA THR A 22 -7.12 1.93 9.08
C THR A 22 -6.58 0.76 9.89
N SER A 23 -7.45 0.11 10.66
CA SER A 23 -7.13 -1.10 11.41
C SER A 23 -7.34 -2.35 10.55
N ILE A 24 -6.36 -3.26 10.53
CA ILE A 24 -6.47 -4.52 9.79
C ILE A 24 -7.67 -5.38 10.25
N TYR A 25 -8.11 -5.21 11.50
CA TYR A 25 -9.22 -5.97 12.08
C TYR A 25 -10.59 -5.65 11.47
N ARG A 26 -10.69 -4.58 10.66
CA ARG A 26 -11.83 -4.33 9.78
C ARG A 26 -12.02 -5.45 8.75
N TYR A 27 -10.95 -6.15 8.40
CA TYR A 27 -10.96 -7.18 7.37
C TYR A 27 -10.96 -8.58 7.98
N GLU A 28 -11.94 -9.39 7.61
CA GLU A 28 -11.98 -10.81 7.93
C GLU A 28 -11.19 -11.61 6.91
N ARG A 29 -10.08 -12.22 7.32
CA ARG A 29 -9.27 -13.09 6.47
C ARG A 29 -10.06 -14.34 6.08
N LEU A 30 -10.16 -14.64 4.79
CA LEU A 30 -10.84 -15.82 4.25
C LEU A 30 -9.87 -16.90 3.76
N GLY A 31 -8.65 -16.52 3.35
CA GLY A 31 -7.62 -17.46 2.91
C GLY A 31 -6.51 -16.79 2.12
N ALA A 32 -5.37 -17.47 1.96
CA ALA A 32 -4.26 -16.98 1.13
C ALA A 32 -4.60 -17.18 -0.37
N LEU A 33 -4.37 -16.14 -1.16
CA LEU A 33 -4.45 -16.17 -2.63
C LEU A 33 -3.07 -16.45 -3.25
N GLY A 34 -1.99 -16.03 -2.60
CA GLY A 34 -0.63 -16.27 -3.07
C GLY A 34 0.43 -15.83 -2.07
N ARG A 35 1.56 -16.54 -2.05
CA ARG A 35 2.74 -16.21 -1.25
C ARG A 35 3.90 -15.90 -2.20
N GLY A 36 4.40 -14.67 -2.13
CA GLY A 36 5.59 -14.23 -2.84
C GLY A 36 6.79 -14.06 -1.91
N ALA A 37 7.93 -13.66 -2.47
CA ALA A 37 9.16 -13.45 -1.71
C ALA A 37 9.03 -12.35 -0.63
N CYS A 38 8.27 -11.29 -0.93
CA CYS A 38 8.18 -10.10 -0.07
C CYS A 38 6.80 -9.90 0.57
N ALA A 39 5.79 -10.66 0.17
CA ALA A 39 4.43 -10.43 0.61
C ALA A 39 3.54 -11.68 0.48
N VAL A 40 2.51 -11.73 1.30
CA VAL A 40 1.39 -12.66 1.17
C VAL A 40 0.13 -11.89 0.80
N VAL A 41 -0.59 -12.36 -0.20
CA VAL A 41 -1.88 -11.80 -0.59
C VAL A 41 -2.98 -12.68 -0.03
N TYR A 42 -3.90 -12.08 0.71
CA TYR A 42 -5.06 -12.76 1.29
C TYR A 42 -6.35 -12.29 0.61
N LYS A 43 -7.27 -13.23 0.41
CA LYS A 43 -8.69 -12.92 0.23
C LYS A 43 -9.24 -12.56 1.61
N ALA A 44 -9.95 -11.45 1.70
CA ALA A 44 -10.62 -11.04 2.91
C ALA A 44 -12.03 -10.51 2.61
N ARG A 45 -12.87 -10.41 3.64
CA ARG A 45 -14.15 -9.71 3.60
C ARG A 45 -14.00 -8.42 4.38
N ASP A 46 -14.31 -7.28 3.75
CA ASP A 46 -14.46 -6.03 4.49
C ASP A 46 -15.72 -6.12 5.34
N ARG A 47 -15.58 -6.04 6.67
CA ARG A 47 -16.71 -6.17 7.60
C ARG A 47 -17.71 -5.02 7.48
N CYS A 48 -17.29 -3.85 7.02
CA CYS A 48 -18.15 -2.68 6.91
C CYS A 48 -19.03 -2.72 5.64
N THR A 49 -18.47 -3.18 4.52
CA THR A 49 -19.16 -3.18 3.22
C THR A 49 -19.68 -4.56 2.82
N GLY A 50 -19.16 -5.62 3.43
CA GLY A 50 -19.43 -7.01 3.04
C GLY A 50 -18.68 -7.47 1.79
N GLU A 51 -17.94 -6.59 1.12
CA GLU A 51 -17.27 -6.92 -0.14
C GLU A 51 -16.05 -7.82 0.06
N ALA A 52 -15.81 -8.69 -0.93
CA ALA A 52 -14.57 -9.45 -1.02
C ALA A 52 -13.43 -8.54 -1.51
N VAL A 53 -12.31 -8.53 -0.80
CA VAL A 53 -11.13 -7.71 -1.10
C VAL A 53 -9.86 -8.57 -1.09
N ALA A 54 -8.83 -8.08 -1.78
CA ALA A 54 -7.47 -8.58 -1.67
C ALA A 54 -6.66 -7.70 -0.72
N VAL A 55 -5.98 -8.29 0.25
CA VAL A 55 -5.08 -7.60 1.18
C VAL A 55 -3.67 -8.13 0.98
N LYS A 56 -2.74 -7.26 0.59
CA LYS A 56 -1.32 -7.58 0.42
C LYS A 56 -0.58 -7.20 1.69
N CYS A 57 -0.12 -8.21 2.43
CA CYS A 57 0.65 -8.05 3.66
C CYS A 57 2.14 -8.19 3.33
N PHE A 58 2.91 -7.18 3.68
CA PHE A 58 4.36 -7.21 3.63
C PHE A 58 4.85 -7.82 4.93
N CYS A 59 5.41 -9.03 4.86
CA CYS A 59 5.89 -9.78 6.02
C CYS A 59 7.42 -9.81 5.97
N PRO A 60 8.11 -9.74 7.13
CA PRO A 60 9.54 -9.94 7.16
C PRO A 60 9.85 -11.40 6.79
N PRO A 61 10.78 -11.66 5.84
CA PRO A 61 11.26 -13.01 5.63
C PRO A 61 12.02 -13.47 6.89
N GLY A 62 11.50 -14.51 7.56
CA GLY A 62 12.26 -15.26 8.56
C GLY A 62 12.66 -14.50 9.84
N GLY A 63 11.87 -13.53 10.30
CA GLY A 63 11.93 -13.04 11.69
C GLY A 63 13.18 -12.26 12.11
N GLY A 64 14.01 -11.77 11.18
CA GLY A 64 15.24 -11.04 11.56
C GLY A 64 15.78 -10.02 10.56
N GLY A 65 15.29 -10.00 9.31
CA GLY A 65 15.82 -9.10 8.27
C GLY A 65 14.78 -8.08 7.80
N GLY A 66 14.92 -6.83 8.27
CA GLY A 66 14.55 -5.65 7.47
C GLY A 66 13.12 -5.11 7.55
N ARG A 67 12.58 -4.83 8.74
CA ARG A 67 11.32 -4.05 8.90
C ARG A 67 11.30 -2.73 8.09
N GLN A 68 12.49 -2.18 7.81
CA GLN A 68 12.68 -1.01 6.95
C GLN A 68 12.53 -1.32 5.45
N GLU A 69 13.03 -2.46 4.97
CA GLU A 69 12.87 -2.87 3.56
C GLU A 69 11.39 -3.15 3.24
N ASP A 70 10.68 -3.78 4.17
CA ASP A 70 9.23 -4.00 4.07
C ASP A 70 8.46 -2.68 4.03
N ALA A 71 8.84 -1.72 4.87
CA ALA A 71 8.23 -0.39 4.88
C ALA A 71 8.48 0.37 3.56
N LEU A 72 9.68 0.24 2.98
CA LEU A 72 10.01 0.83 1.69
C LEU A 72 9.23 0.15 0.55
N ALA A 73 9.16 -1.18 0.53
CA ALA A 73 8.37 -1.93 -0.46
C ALA A 73 6.89 -1.55 -0.38
N PHE A 74 6.34 -1.47 0.83
CA PHE A 74 4.99 -1.00 1.09
C PHE A 74 4.78 0.45 0.59
N ALA A 75 5.70 1.37 0.91
CA ALA A 75 5.60 2.77 0.51
C ALA A 75 5.66 2.94 -1.02
N ARG A 76 6.54 2.19 -1.70
CA ARG A 76 6.64 2.19 -3.17
C ARG A 76 5.37 1.67 -3.82
N GLU A 77 4.86 0.52 -3.38
CA GLU A 77 3.62 -0.06 -3.90
C GLU A 77 2.45 0.92 -3.74
N ARG A 78 2.30 1.48 -2.53
CA ARG A 78 1.26 2.47 -2.23
C ARG A 78 1.35 3.67 -3.16
N HIS A 79 2.54 4.24 -3.32
CA HIS A 79 2.72 5.43 -4.16
C HIS A 79 2.38 5.16 -5.62
N CYS A 80 2.82 4.01 -6.17
CA CYS A 80 2.50 3.61 -7.53
C CYS A 80 0.99 3.44 -7.74
N LEU A 81 0.28 2.78 -6.82
CA LEU A 81 -1.16 2.59 -6.95
C LEU A 81 -1.96 3.89 -6.78
N GLU A 82 -1.53 4.81 -5.90
CA GLU A 82 -2.16 6.13 -5.78
C GLU A 82 -1.92 6.98 -7.05
N ALA A 83 -0.73 6.92 -7.65
CA ALA A 83 -0.44 7.61 -8.90
C ALA A 83 -1.28 7.09 -10.09
N CYS A 84 -1.67 5.81 -10.07
CA CYS A 84 -2.51 5.19 -11.09
C CYS A 84 -4.01 5.22 -10.77
N ARG A 85 -4.43 5.98 -9.76
CA ARG A 85 -5.82 6.03 -9.30
C ARG A 85 -6.76 6.50 -10.42
N GLY A 86 -7.90 5.83 -10.56
CA GLY A 86 -8.93 6.12 -11.56
C GLY A 86 -8.70 5.47 -12.92
N HIS A 87 -7.54 4.84 -13.14
CA HIS A 87 -7.27 4.17 -14.41
C HIS A 87 -8.04 2.82 -14.52
N PRO A 88 -8.83 2.58 -15.57
CA PRO A 88 -9.72 1.42 -15.66
C PRO A 88 -8.97 0.08 -15.73
N SER A 89 -7.76 0.07 -16.31
CA SER A 89 -6.95 -1.15 -16.46
C SER A 89 -5.99 -1.42 -15.30
N VAL A 90 -6.04 -0.62 -14.23
CA VAL A 90 -5.16 -0.79 -13.06
C VAL A 90 -6.01 -1.13 -11.84
N VAL A 91 -5.54 -2.08 -11.04
CA VAL A 91 -6.21 -2.40 -9.77
C VAL A 91 -6.20 -1.18 -8.85
N GLN A 92 -7.36 -0.85 -8.29
CA GLN A 92 -7.50 0.34 -7.48
C GLN A 92 -7.14 0.04 -6.03
N LEU A 93 -6.23 0.84 -5.46
CA LEU A 93 -6.01 0.85 -4.02
C LEU A 93 -7.33 1.25 -3.35
N ARG A 94 -7.83 0.43 -2.41
CA ARG A 94 -9.07 0.71 -1.68
C ARG A 94 -8.80 1.39 -0.34
N ASP A 95 -7.80 0.88 0.37
CA ASP A 95 -7.48 1.27 1.73
C ASP A 95 -6.05 0.87 2.07
N VAL A 96 -5.51 1.43 3.15
CA VAL A 96 -4.27 1.00 3.76
C VAL A 96 -4.53 0.71 5.23
N ALA A 97 -4.20 -0.51 5.67
CA ALA A 97 -4.41 -0.94 7.04
C ALA A 97 -3.10 -1.25 7.76
N VAL A 98 -3.08 -1.02 9.07
CA VAL A 98 -1.98 -1.39 9.98
C VAL A 98 -2.44 -2.56 10.85
N ASP A 99 -1.55 -3.53 10.99
CA ASP A 99 -1.65 -4.56 12.04
C ASP A 99 -0.69 -4.20 13.18
N PRO A 100 -1.19 -3.68 14.33
CA PRO A 100 -0.33 -3.32 15.45
C PRO A 100 0.33 -4.54 16.10
N ASN A 101 -0.23 -5.74 15.95
CA ASN A 101 0.20 -6.95 16.64
C ASN A 101 0.89 -7.96 15.72
N CYS A 102 0.93 -7.69 14.41
CA CYS A 102 1.45 -8.60 13.38
C CYS A 102 0.90 -10.02 13.54
N SER A 103 -0.38 -10.14 13.92
CA SER A 103 -1.06 -11.42 14.20
C SER A 103 -2.03 -11.82 13.10
N TRP A 104 -2.31 -10.91 12.16
CA TRP A 104 -3.31 -11.12 11.12
C TRP A 104 -2.89 -12.11 10.03
N ASP A 105 -1.59 -12.36 9.88
CA ASP A 105 -1.02 -13.33 8.94
C ASP A 105 -0.58 -14.67 9.60
N LYS A 106 -0.61 -14.73 10.94
CA LYS A 106 -0.36 -15.95 11.73
C LYS A 106 -1.56 -16.92 11.66
#